data_AF-A0A5D4KLK2-F1
#
_entry.id   AF-A0A5D4KLK2-F1
#
_cell.length_a   1.000
_cell.length_b   1.000
_cell.length_c   1.000
_cell.angle_alpha   90.00
_cell.angle_beta   90.00
_cell.angle_gamma   90.00
#
_symmetry.space_group_name_H-M   'P 1'
#
loop_
_entity.id
_entity.type
_entity.pdbx_description
1 polymer ?
#
loop_
_entity_poly.entity_id
_entity_poly.type
_entity_poly.pdbx_seq_one_letter_code
_entity_poly.pdbx_strand_id
1 'polypeptide(L)'
;MEKKSKGEKIKMMKKFKKLTAVLISAIFCIIFIEPATALEKDGIFERVETSFNKQVSLSEKPREMNEIDAILNTHFTESFKKKFVLENVIETDEGFQTFGSDFASYYIPNFSYTDKTEAVKKGETVYLYEYITYEEGPVYFEDGYQGVKLVTENGDLKVDDIFFTLPKELEMRENGKEASSTEEVQELETAEGEGVSSPLSVSYRNKLYIIFQGYFLDDSRYFSNII
;
A
#
# COMPACT_ATOMS: atom_id res chain seq x y z
N MET A 1 -45.23 -16.72 -46.59
CA MET A 1 -43.94 -16.13 -47.02
C MET A 1 -43.74 -14.84 -46.21
N GLU A 2 -43.03 -14.94 -45.10
CA GLU A 2 -43.05 -13.94 -44.02
C GLU A 2 -41.87 -12.97 -44.16
N LYS A 3 -42.16 -11.72 -44.57
CA LYS A 3 -41.16 -10.64 -44.64
C LYS A 3 -40.89 -10.11 -43.23
N LYS A 4 -39.99 -10.77 -42.47
CA LYS A 4 -39.38 -10.13 -41.29
C LYS A 4 -38.62 -8.87 -41.73
N SER A 5 -39.14 -7.74 -41.29
CA SER A 5 -38.80 -6.39 -41.75
C SER A 5 -37.32 -6.06 -41.52
N LYS A 6 -36.68 -5.52 -42.56
CA LYS A 6 -35.26 -5.14 -42.63
C LYS A 6 -34.81 -4.26 -41.46
N GLY A 7 -35.73 -3.52 -40.83
CA GLY A 7 -35.48 -2.66 -39.67
C GLY A 7 -35.17 -3.40 -38.37
N GLU A 8 -35.80 -4.55 -38.10
CA GLU A 8 -35.51 -5.36 -36.90
C GLU A 8 -34.12 -5.98 -36.95
N LYS A 9 -33.69 -6.45 -38.13
CA LYS A 9 -32.36 -7.03 -38.34
C LYS A 9 -31.25 -6.01 -38.06
N ILE A 10 -31.43 -4.75 -38.47
CA ILE A 10 -30.45 -3.67 -38.25
C ILE A 10 -30.35 -3.32 -36.75
N LYS A 11 -31.47 -3.31 -36.03
CA LYS A 11 -31.51 -3.03 -34.58
C LYS A 11 -30.87 -4.17 -33.78
N MET A 12 -31.09 -5.43 -34.17
CA MET A 12 -30.40 -6.60 -33.60
C MET A 12 -28.89 -6.57 -33.87
N MET A 13 -28.45 -6.27 -35.10
CA MET A 13 -27.02 -6.21 -35.43
C MET A 13 -26.28 -5.10 -34.65
N LYS A 14 -26.93 -3.95 -34.40
CA LYS A 14 -26.36 -2.90 -33.53
C LYS A 14 -26.27 -3.32 -32.07
N LYS A 15 -27.26 -4.04 -31.53
CA LYS A 15 -27.20 -4.60 -30.17
C LYS A 15 -26.12 -5.68 -30.04
N PHE A 16 -25.99 -6.56 -31.04
CA PHE A 16 -24.92 -7.56 -31.07
C PHE A 16 -23.53 -6.94 -31.14
N LYS A 17 -23.32 -5.91 -31.97
CA LYS A 17 -22.04 -5.17 -32.04
C LYS A 17 -21.68 -4.45 -30.73
N LYS A 18 -22.68 -3.90 -30.02
CA LYS A 18 -22.47 -3.31 -28.69
C LYS A 18 -22.15 -4.38 -27.64
N LEU A 19 -22.82 -5.54 -27.69
CA LEU A 19 -22.58 -6.65 -26.77
C LEU A 19 -21.17 -7.25 -26.97
N THR A 20 -20.73 -7.41 -28.21
CA THR A 20 -19.35 -7.88 -28.52
C THR A 20 -18.29 -6.87 -28.10
N ALA A 21 -18.55 -5.55 -28.22
CA ALA A 21 -17.61 -4.52 -27.77
C ALA A 21 -17.45 -4.51 -26.23
N VAL A 22 -18.53 -4.74 -25.49
CA VAL A 22 -18.49 -4.87 -24.02
C VAL A 22 -17.74 -6.14 -23.59
N LEU A 23 -17.96 -7.27 -24.27
CA LEU A 23 -17.23 -8.52 -23.98
C LEU A 23 -15.73 -8.40 -24.25
N ILE A 24 -15.32 -7.75 -25.35
CA ILE A 24 -13.90 -7.54 -25.67
C ILE A 24 -13.24 -6.58 -24.67
N SER A 25 -13.96 -5.53 -24.25
CA SER A 25 -13.49 -4.60 -23.20
C SER A 25 -13.34 -5.28 -21.83
N ALA A 26 -14.23 -6.21 -21.47
CA ALA A 26 -14.15 -6.93 -20.21
C ALA A 26 -13.00 -7.95 -20.21
N ILE A 27 -12.73 -8.60 -21.36
CA ILE A 27 -11.62 -9.54 -21.51
C ILE A 27 -10.27 -8.81 -21.42
N PHE A 28 -10.14 -7.60 -21.98
CA PHE A 28 -8.88 -6.84 -21.94
C PHE A 28 -8.46 -6.41 -20.52
N CYS A 29 -9.39 -6.30 -19.57
CA CYS A 29 -9.08 -5.97 -18.18
C CYS A 29 -8.51 -7.14 -17.37
N ILE A 30 -8.67 -8.38 -17.81
CA ILE A 30 -8.25 -9.58 -17.04
C ILE A 30 -6.80 -9.99 -17.39
N ILE A 31 -6.25 -9.53 -18.53
CA ILE A 31 -5.05 -10.13 -19.14
C ILE A 31 -3.69 -9.63 -18.60
N PHE A 32 -3.65 -8.79 -17.56
CA PHE A 32 -2.40 -8.16 -17.10
C PHE A 32 -2.05 -8.43 -15.63
N ILE A 33 -2.60 -9.49 -15.04
CA ILE A 33 -2.22 -9.94 -13.70
C ILE A 33 -1.37 -11.20 -13.87
N GLU A 34 -0.05 -11.04 -13.79
CA GLU A 34 0.86 -12.16 -13.86
C GLU A 34 1.31 -12.51 -12.44
N PRO A 35 1.00 -13.72 -11.92
CA PRO A 35 1.58 -14.16 -10.67
C PRO A 35 3.09 -14.28 -10.84
N ALA A 36 3.86 -13.87 -9.84
CA ALA A 36 5.32 -14.00 -9.91
C ALA A 36 5.69 -15.48 -10.05
N THR A 37 6.65 -15.79 -10.92
CA THR A 37 7.22 -17.14 -10.96
C THR A 37 7.94 -17.45 -9.64
N ALA A 38 8.10 -18.72 -9.25
CA ALA A 38 8.72 -19.07 -7.97
C ALA A 38 10.09 -18.41 -7.75
N LEU A 39 10.95 -18.40 -8.78
CA LEU A 39 12.27 -17.77 -8.71
C LEU A 39 12.22 -16.24 -8.63
N GLU A 40 11.20 -15.61 -9.20
CA GLU A 40 10.97 -14.16 -9.04
C GLU A 40 10.33 -13.83 -7.69
N LYS A 41 9.46 -14.71 -7.18
CA LYS A 41 8.78 -14.59 -5.88
C LYS A 41 9.79 -14.56 -4.74
N ASP A 42 10.76 -15.48 -4.75
CA ASP A 42 11.84 -15.50 -3.75
C ASP A 42 12.67 -14.20 -3.76
N GLY A 43 12.96 -13.65 -4.93
CA GLY A 43 13.65 -12.37 -5.07
C GLY A 43 12.84 -11.17 -4.56
N ILE A 44 11.51 -11.19 -4.73
CA ILE A 44 10.61 -10.18 -4.18
C ILE A 44 10.54 -10.30 -2.65
N PHE A 45 10.51 -11.53 -2.13
CA PHE A 45 10.52 -11.81 -0.69
C PHE A 45 11.78 -11.23 -0.04
N GLU A 46 12.95 -11.60 -0.57
CA GLU A 46 14.23 -11.09 -0.09
C GLU A 46 14.29 -9.56 -0.14
N ARG A 47 13.77 -8.94 -1.21
CA ARG A 47 13.71 -7.49 -1.34
C ARG A 47 12.88 -6.84 -0.23
N VAL A 48 11.68 -7.36 0.03
CA VAL A 48 10.76 -6.80 1.03
C VAL A 48 11.29 -7.05 2.44
N GLU A 49 11.75 -8.27 2.73
CA GLU A 49 12.33 -8.64 4.03
C GLU A 49 13.56 -7.80 4.35
N THR A 50 14.47 -7.62 3.38
CA THR A 50 15.64 -6.75 3.56
C THR A 50 15.23 -5.31 3.84
N SER A 51 14.19 -4.81 3.16
CA SER A 51 13.69 -3.45 3.36
C SER A 51 13.09 -3.28 4.76
N PHE A 52 12.32 -4.27 5.25
CA PHE A 52 11.81 -4.28 6.61
C PHE A 52 12.95 -4.27 7.64
N ASN A 53 13.96 -5.12 7.45
CA ASN A 53 15.14 -5.16 8.30
C ASN A 53 15.88 -3.81 8.33
N LYS A 54 15.89 -3.03 7.23
CA LYS A 54 16.42 -1.66 7.26
C LYS A 54 15.62 -0.73 8.15
N GLN A 55 14.28 -0.79 8.12
CA GLN A 55 13.44 0.00 9.03
C GLN A 55 13.70 -0.36 10.49
N VAL A 56 13.80 -1.66 10.81
CA VAL A 56 14.10 -2.14 12.17
C VAL A 56 15.49 -1.71 12.63
N SER A 57 16.50 -1.73 11.75
CA SER A 57 17.88 -1.35 12.11
C SER A 57 18.03 0.10 12.58
N LEU A 58 17.04 0.97 12.30
CA LEU A 58 17.01 2.36 12.75
C LEU A 58 16.69 2.49 14.24
N SER A 59 16.20 1.45 14.91
CA SER A 59 15.97 1.45 16.36
C SER A 59 17.14 0.94 17.18
N GLU A 60 18.19 0.42 16.53
CA GLU A 60 19.34 -0.17 17.23
C GLU A 60 20.19 0.86 17.97
N LYS A 61 20.32 2.06 17.40
CA LYS A 61 21.12 3.16 17.95
C LYS A 61 20.78 4.50 17.29
N PRO A 62 21.07 5.63 17.95
CA PRO A 62 21.06 6.96 17.35
C PRO A 62 22.03 7.07 16.16
N ARG A 63 21.64 7.85 15.15
CA ARG A 63 22.36 8.06 13.87
C ARG A 63 22.20 9.49 13.38
N GLU A 64 23.09 9.90 12.48
CA GLU A 64 22.91 11.16 11.74
C GLU A 64 21.79 11.03 10.70
N MET A 65 21.08 12.11 10.40
CA MET A 65 19.97 12.06 9.41
C MET A 65 20.45 11.59 8.03
N ASN A 66 21.67 11.95 7.62
CA ASN A 66 22.25 11.49 6.35
C ASN A 66 22.50 9.98 6.33
N GLU A 67 22.80 9.36 7.48
CA GLU A 67 22.94 7.91 7.57
C GLU A 67 21.58 7.21 7.48
N ILE A 68 20.56 7.77 8.14
CA ILE A 68 19.17 7.29 8.00
C ILE A 68 18.73 7.37 6.54
N ASP A 69 18.99 8.51 5.89
CA ASP A 69 18.66 8.71 4.47
C ASP A 69 19.35 7.66 3.59
N ALA A 70 20.64 7.44 3.79
CA ALA A 70 21.40 6.44 3.04
C ALA A 70 20.89 5.01 3.25
N ILE A 71 20.49 4.65 4.48
CA ILE A 71 19.91 3.33 4.79
C ILE A 71 18.56 3.14 4.07
N LEU A 72 17.74 4.17 4.00
CA LEU A 72 16.40 4.08 3.42
C LEU A 72 16.42 4.20 1.89
N ASN A 73 17.31 5.01 1.32
CA ASN A 73 17.28 5.36 -0.10
C ASN A 73 17.42 4.14 -1.05
N THR A 74 18.16 3.10 -0.64
CA THR A 74 18.33 1.89 -1.47
C THR A 74 17.11 0.96 -1.48
N HIS A 75 16.11 1.22 -0.64
CA HIS A 75 14.97 0.33 -0.40
C HIS A 75 13.61 0.98 -0.61
N PHE A 76 13.51 2.30 -0.42
CA PHE A 76 12.26 3.03 -0.40
C PHE A 76 12.26 4.15 -1.43
N THR A 77 11.11 4.40 -2.06
CA THR A 77 10.96 5.60 -2.91
C THR A 77 11.12 6.85 -2.06
N GLU A 78 11.52 7.96 -2.68
CA GLU A 78 11.65 9.25 -1.98
C GLU A 78 10.35 9.67 -1.30
N SER A 79 9.20 9.34 -1.91
CA SER A 79 7.89 9.67 -1.36
C SER A 79 7.56 8.85 -0.11
N PHE A 80 7.90 7.57 -0.09
CA PHE A 80 7.69 6.70 1.06
C PHE A 80 8.62 7.09 2.21
N LYS A 81 9.91 7.29 1.91
CA LYS A 81 10.93 7.68 2.90
C LYS A 81 10.52 8.92 3.69
N LYS A 82 10.01 9.95 2.99
CA LYS A 82 9.53 11.19 3.64
C LYS A 82 8.41 10.93 4.65
N LYS A 83 7.42 10.09 4.30
CA LYS A 83 6.33 9.72 5.21
C LYS A 83 6.85 8.91 6.40
N PHE A 84 7.72 7.93 6.14
CA PHE A 84 8.29 7.08 7.17
C PHE A 84 9.11 7.88 8.19
N VAL A 85 10.02 8.74 7.71
CA VAL A 85 10.85 9.60 8.56
C VAL A 85 9.98 10.53 9.40
N LEU A 86 8.97 11.16 8.78
CA LEU A 86 8.07 12.09 9.47
C LEU A 86 7.32 11.43 10.64
N GLU A 87 6.83 10.20 10.47
CA GLU A 87 6.02 9.55 11.51
C GLU A 87 6.85 8.77 12.55
N ASN A 88 8.05 8.29 12.20
CA ASN A 88 8.75 7.31 13.05
C ASN A 88 10.12 7.76 13.55
N VAL A 89 10.79 8.70 12.88
CA VAL A 89 12.15 9.12 13.25
C VAL A 89 12.06 10.27 14.25
N ILE A 90 12.66 10.06 15.42
CA ILE A 90 12.66 10.99 16.54
C ILE A 90 14.09 11.49 16.78
N GLU A 91 14.22 12.79 17.04
CA GLU A 91 15.46 13.42 17.47
C GLU A 91 15.69 13.17 18.97
N THR A 92 16.93 12.83 19.32
CA THR A 92 17.43 12.60 20.68
C THR A 92 18.71 13.40 20.88
N ASP A 93 19.21 13.47 22.11
CA ASP A 93 20.47 14.16 22.43
C ASP A 93 21.69 13.55 21.70
N GLU A 94 21.59 12.30 21.24
CA GLU A 94 22.67 11.55 20.58
C GLU A 94 22.46 11.39 19.07
N GLY A 95 21.43 12.01 18.49
CA GLY A 95 21.08 11.92 17.08
C GLY A 95 19.64 11.45 16.84
N PHE A 96 19.38 10.85 15.69
CA PHE A 96 18.05 10.43 15.26
C PHE A 96 17.89 8.91 15.31
N GLN A 97 16.72 8.43 15.72
CA GLN A 97 16.40 7.00 15.70
C GLN A 97 14.89 6.75 15.65
N THR A 98 14.50 5.51 15.38
CA THR A 98 13.12 5.04 15.56
C THR A 98 12.97 4.33 16.89
N PHE A 99 11.80 4.41 17.52
CA PHE A 99 11.48 3.60 18.68
C PHE A 99 10.45 2.53 18.31
N GLY A 100 10.64 1.31 18.82
CA GLY A 100 9.64 0.27 18.70
C GLY A 100 8.31 0.75 19.28
N SER A 101 7.24 0.59 18.50
CA SER A 101 5.89 0.99 18.88
C SER A 101 4.94 -0.12 18.48
N ASP A 102 3.96 -0.41 19.34
CA ASP A 102 2.84 -1.29 19.01
C ASP A 102 1.98 -0.72 17.87
N PHE A 103 2.17 0.57 17.53
CA PHE A 103 1.58 1.25 16.39
C PHE A 103 2.63 2.08 15.66
N ALA A 104 3.37 1.44 14.74
CA ALA A 104 4.39 2.09 13.95
C ALA A 104 3.88 2.29 12.51
N SER A 105 3.44 3.52 12.19
CA SER A 105 2.92 3.84 10.87
C SER A 105 4.00 3.64 9.81
N TYR A 106 3.64 3.18 8.60
CA TYR A 106 4.58 2.99 7.51
C TYR A 106 5.71 1.95 7.75
N TYR A 107 5.62 1.11 8.78
CA TYR A 107 6.44 -0.11 8.85
C TYR A 107 5.87 -1.19 7.94
N ILE A 108 6.75 -1.88 7.21
CA ILE A 108 6.36 -3.06 6.43
C ILE A 108 5.75 -4.11 7.38
N PRO A 109 4.59 -4.70 7.04
CA PRO A 109 4.02 -5.78 7.83
C PRO A 109 4.97 -6.96 7.99
N ASN A 110 4.92 -7.63 9.14
CA ASN A 110 5.72 -8.82 9.40
C ASN A 110 5.10 -10.05 8.69
N PHE A 111 5.35 -10.17 7.38
CA PHE A 111 4.87 -11.29 6.56
C PHE A 111 5.49 -12.63 6.98
N SER A 112 4.80 -13.73 6.68
CA SER A 112 5.34 -15.07 6.95
C SER A 112 6.38 -15.52 5.93
N TYR A 113 6.38 -14.90 4.74
CA TYR A 113 7.19 -15.29 3.57
C TYR A 113 7.03 -16.79 3.21
N THR A 114 5.80 -17.29 3.37
CA THR A 114 5.43 -18.67 3.04
C THR A 114 4.51 -18.71 1.82
N ASP A 115 3.92 -19.88 1.54
CA ASP A 115 2.87 -20.02 0.54
C ASP A 115 1.63 -19.15 0.81
N LYS A 116 1.47 -18.62 2.03
CA LYS A 116 0.41 -17.65 2.37
C LYS A 116 0.71 -16.22 1.89
N THR A 117 1.97 -15.93 1.60
CA THR A 117 2.41 -14.63 1.11
C THR A 117 2.37 -14.67 -0.41
N GLU A 118 1.58 -13.79 -1.02
CA GLU A 118 1.40 -13.72 -2.46
C GLU A 118 2.22 -12.60 -3.07
N ALA A 119 2.76 -12.85 -4.26
CA ALA A 119 3.50 -11.86 -5.05
C ALA A 119 2.93 -11.78 -6.48
N VAL A 120 2.52 -10.58 -6.88
CA VAL A 120 1.82 -10.37 -8.15
C VAL A 120 2.40 -9.16 -8.87
N LYS A 121 2.66 -9.30 -10.16
CA LYS A 121 3.09 -8.19 -11.02
C LYS A 121 1.92 -7.67 -11.87
N LYS A 122 1.77 -6.35 -11.89
CA LYS A 122 0.80 -5.62 -12.72
C LYS A 122 1.48 -4.46 -13.42
N GLY A 123 1.79 -4.64 -14.70
CA GLY A 123 2.59 -3.68 -15.45
C GLY A 123 3.96 -3.48 -14.81
N GLU A 124 4.28 -2.25 -14.41
CA GLU A 124 5.55 -1.88 -13.76
C GLU A 124 5.48 -1.94 -12.22
N THR A 125 4.32 -2.29 -11.66
CA THR A 125 4.12 -2.39 -10.22
C THR A 125 4.16 -3.85 -9.77
N VAL A 126 4.82 -4.09 -8.64
CA VAL A 126 4.83 -5.38 -7.97
C VAL A 126 4.11 -5.23 -6.63
N TYR A 127 3.28 -6.21 -6.31
CA TYR A 127 2.57 -6.29 -5.04
C TYR A 127 3.02 -7.52 -4.29
N LEU A 128 3.29 -7.37 -2.99
CA LEU A 128 3.46 -8.48 -2.07
C LEU A 128 2.46 -8.31 -0.93
N TYR A 129 1.67 -9.34 -0.63
CA TYR A 129 0.61 -9.23 0.37
C TYR A 129 0.29 -10.57 1.02
N GLU A 130 -0.31 -10.50 2.20
CA GLU A 130 -0.72 -11.66 2.98
C GLU A 130 -2.02 -11.33 3.72
N TYR A 131 -2.87 -12.34 3.91
CA TYR A 131 -4.00 -12.23 4.82
C TYR A 131 -3.51 -12.55 6.24
N ILE A 132 -3.54 -11.57 7.12
CA ILE A 132 -3.05 -11.67 8.49
C ILE A 132 -4.25 -11.79 9.43
N THR A 133 -4.25 -12.82 10.27
CA THR A 133 -5.20 -13.01 11.36
C THR A 133 -4.58 -12.57 12.67
N TYR A 134 -5.27 -11.74 13.43
CA TYR A 134 -4.80 -11.28 14.73
C TYR A 134 -5.29 -12.20 15.84
N GLU A 135 -4.39 -13.00 16.41
CA GLU A 135 -4.79 -14.02 17.39
C GLU A 135 -4.67 -13.56 18.85
N GLU A 136 -3.75 -12.66 19.23
CA GLU A 136 -3.59 -12.23 20.63
C GLU A 136 -2.66 -10.99 20.80
N GLY A 137 -2.97 -10.12 21.79
CA GLY A 137 -2.09 -9.03 22.26
C GLY A 137 -2.85 -7.88 22.94
N PRO A 138 -2.14 -6.88 23.54
CA PRO A 138 -2.77 -5.77 24.28
C PRO A 138 -3.52 -4.78 23.38
N VAL A 139 -3.29 -4.86 22.08
CA VAL A 139 -3.91 -4.07 21.01
C VAL A 139 -4.73 -5.02 20.15
N TYR A 140 -5.86 -4.59 19.60
CA TYR A 140 -6.62 -5.36 18.62
C TYR A 140 -6.39 -4.79 17.21
N PHE A 141 -6.20 -5.67 16.23
CA PHE A 141 -6.23 -5.33 14.81
C PHE A 141 -7.30 -6.17 14.11
N GLU A 142 -7.96 -5.59 13.12
CA GLU A 142 -8.87 -6.34 12.27
C GLU A 142 -8.08 -7.31 11.38
N ASP A 143 -8.59 -8.54 11.27
CA ASP A 143 -8.09 -9.50 10.30
C ASP A 143 -8.22 -8.92 8.89
N GLY A 144 -7.21 -9.12 8.06
CA GLY A 144 -7.30 -8.61 6.70
C GLY A 144 -6.03 -8.73 5.90
N TYR A 145 -6.14 -8.32 4.65
CA TYR A 145 -5.00 -8.21 3.75
C TYR A 145 -4.13 -7.02 4.12
N GLN A 146 -2.87 -7.30 4.36
CA GLN A 146 -1.83 -6.29 4.42
C GLN A 146 -0.82 -6.55 3.31
N GLY A 147 -0.19 -5.49 2.83
CA GLY A 147 0.75 -5.64 1.74
C GLY A 147 1.58 -4.42 1.46
N VAL A 148 2.56 -4.62 0.59
CA VAL A 148 3.47 -3.61 0.08
C VAL A 148 3.32 -3.49 -1.42
N LYS A 149 3.40 -2.25 -1.88
CA LYS A 149 3.50 -1.91 -3.29
C LYS A 149 4.95 -1.55 -3.59
N LEU A 150 5.54 -2.19 -4.59
CA LEU A 150 6.88 -1.88 -5.08
C LEU A 150 6.82 -1.34 -6.50
N VAL A 151 7.70 -0.39 -6.79
CA VAL A 151 7.88 0.21 -8.13
C VAL A 151 9.37 0.25 -8.47
N THR A 152 9.68 0.25 -9.75
CA THR A 152 11.06 0.45 -10.20
C THR A 152 11.38 1.95 -10.26
N GLU A 153 12.35 2.39 -9.46
CA GLU A 153 12.87 3.76 -9.44
C GLU A 153 14.38 3.70 -9.72
N ASN A 154 14.84 4.37 -10.78
CA ASN A 154 16.25 4.36 -11.22
C ASN A 154 16.85 2.97 -11.47
N GLY A 155 16.02 1.98 -11.84
CA GLY A 155 16.44 0.60 -12.09
C GLY A 155 16.38 -0.31 -10.87
N ASP A 156 16.13 0.24 -9.68
CA ASP A 156 15.98 -0.52 -8.44
C ASP A 156 14.50 -0.72 -8.10
N LEU A 157 14.13 -1.92 -7.67
CA LEU A 157 12.80 -2.20 -7.15
C LEU A 157 12.71 -1.73 -5.70
N LYS A 158 11.89 -0.71 -5.45
CA LYS A 158 11.75 -0.06 -4.13
C LYS A 158 10.32 -0.11 -3.62
N VAL A 159 10.16 -0.10 -2.30
CA VAL A 159 8.86 0.01 -1.64
C VAL A 159 8.33 1.44 -1.79
N ASP A 160 7.13 1.55 -2.34
CA ASP A 160 6.43 2.80 -2.65
C ASP A 160 5.28 3.08 -1.69
N ASP A 161 4.59 2.02 -1.24
CA ASP A 161 3.47 2.16 -0.32
C ASP A 161 3.21 0.88 0.49
N ILE A 162 2.45 1.03 1.58
CA ILE A 162 1.88 -0.06 2.38
C ILE A 162 0.36 0.09 2.40
N PHE A 163 -0.35 -1.02 2.29
CA PHE A 163 -1.80 -1.06 2.35
C PHE A 163 -2.31 -2.06 3.39
N PHE A 164 -3.43 -1.72 4.02
CA PHE A 164 -4.15 -2.54 5.01
C PHE A 164 -5.51 -3.01 4.47
N THR A 165 -5.74 -2.80 3.19
CA THR A 165 -6.91 -3.29 2.47
C THR A 165 -6.44 -3.64 1.07
N LEU A 166 -6.90 -4.78 0.54
CA LEU A 166 -6.50 -5.24 -0.77
C LEU A 166 -6.87 -4.17 -1.84
N PRO A 167 -5.90 -3.64 -2.59
CA PRO A 167 -6.18 -2.71 -3.67
C PRO A 167 -7.17 -3.31 -4.67
N LYS A 168 -8.16 -2.52 -5.11
CA LYS A 168 -9.21 -2.96 -6.05
C LYS A 168 -8.68 -3.61 -7.33
N GLU A 169 -7.47 -3.24 -7.74
CA GLU A 169 -6.83 -3.87 -8.87
C GLU A 169 -6.45 -5.33 -8.58
N LEU A 170 -6.05 -5.68 -7.37
CA LEU A 170 -5.73 -7.06 -6.97
C LEU A 170 -6.97 -7.90 -6.69
N GLU A 171 -8.16 -7.30 -6.54
CA GLU A 171 -9.42 -8.03 -6.38
C GLU A 171 -9.67 -8.93 -7.60
N MET A 172 -9.58 -10.24 -7.40
CA MET A 172 -10.08 -11.20 -8.39
C MET A 172 -11.60 -11.10 -8.41
N ARG A 173 -12.17 -10.58 -9.50
CA ARG A 173 -13.63 -10.64 -9.70
C ARG A 173 -14.02 -12.10 -9.95
N GLU A 174 -14.35 -12.84 -8.90
CA GLU A 174 -15.19 -14.03 -9.03
C GLU A 174 -16.60 -13.57 -9.42
N ASN A 175 -16.85 -13.46 -10.72
CA ASN A 175 -18.21 -13.31 -11.23
C ASN A 175 -18.93 -14.66 -11.07
N GLY A 176 -19.69 -14.82 -9.99
CA GLY A 176 -20.76 -15.81 -9.95
C GLY A 176 -21.09 -16.42 -8.59
N LYS A 177 -21.60 -15.60 -7.66
CA LYS A 177 -22.69 -15.96 -6.73
C LYS A 177 -23.22 -14.71 -6.03
N GLU A 178 -24.34 -14.22 -6.52
CA GLU A 178 -25.29 -13.47 -5.68
C GLU A 178 -25.94 -14.44 -4.69
N ALA A 179 -25.88 -14.08 -3.40
CA ALA A 179 -26.91 -14.33 -2.39
C ALA A 179 -26.71 -13.22 -1.33
N SER A 180 -27.45 -12.11 -1.44
CA SER A 180 -28.78 -11.90 -0.84
C SER A 180 -28.73 -11.79 0.69
N SER A 181 -28.62 -10.54 1.14
CA SER A 181 -29.24 -9.87 2.30
C SER A 181 -29.73 -10.72 3.49
N THR A 182 -29.35 -10.30 4.70
CA THR A 182 -30.33 -9.89 5.73
C THR A 182 -29.73 -8.76 6.59
N GLU A 183 -30.40 -7.61 6.56
CA GLU A 183 -30.28 -6.56 7.58
C GLU A 183 -30.88 -7.09 8.89
N GLU A 184 -30.14 -7.06 9.98
CA GLU A 184 -30.73 -6.97 11.31
C GLU A 184 -30.22 -5.69 11.97
N VAL A 185 -31.14 -4.72 12.04
CA VAL A 185 -31.05 -3.53 12.87
C VAL A 185 -31.34 -3.95 14.30
N GLN A 186 -30.39 -3.77 15.21
CA GLN A 186 -30.70 -3.58 16.63
C GLN A 186 -30.32 -2.16 17.04
N GLU A 187 -31.36 -1.36 17.19
CA GLU A 187 -31.42 -0.08 17.89
C GLU A 187 -31.14 -0.32 19.38
N LEU A 188 -30.11 0.33 19.92
CA LEU A 188 -29.95 0.48 21.38
C LEU A 188 -29.41 1.87 21.68
N GLU A 189 -30.10 2.48 22.62
CA GLU A 189 -30.16 3.91 22.89
C GLU A 189 -28.85 4.52 23.41
N THR A 190 -28.73 5.80 23.11
CA THR A 190 -27.64 6.72 23.42
C THR A 190 -27.40 6.84 24.93
N ALA A 191 -26.15 6.66 25.36
CA ALA A 191 -25.62 7.30 26.55
C ALA A 191 -24.53 8.31 26.13
N GLU A 192 -24.71 9.53 26.59
CA GLU A 192 -23.93 10.72 26.23
C GLU A 192 -22.45 10.60 26.62
N GLY A 193 -21.57 11.06 25.73
CA GLY A 193 -20.22 11.51 26.07
C GLY A 193 -19.13 10.45 25.96
N GLU A 194 -18.56 10.32 24.76
CA GLU A 194 -17.12 10.41 24.47
C GLU A 194 -16.91 10.00 23.00
N GLY A 195 -16.43 10.95 22.20
CA GLY A 195 -16.12 10.71 20.79
C GLY A 195 -14.95 9.73 20.69
N VAL A 196 -15.23 8.54 20.16
CA VAL A 196 -14.19 7.60 19.72
C VAL A 196 -13.48 8.22 18.53
N SER A 197 -12.44 8.99 18.84
CA SER A 197 -11.42 9.43 17.90
C SER A 197 -10.07 9.03 18.43
N SER A 198 -9.42 8.08 17.78
CA SER A 198 -7.97 7.90 17.80
C SER A 198 -7.60 7.26 16.45
N PRO A 199 -6.61 7.80 15.73
CA PRO A 199 -5.29 8.08 16.28
C PRO A 199 -4.91 9.57 16.22
N LEU A 200 -4.41 10.05 17.37
CA LEU A 200 -3.75 11.34 17.62
C LEU A 200 -4.52 12.60 17.21
N SER A 201 -4.97 13.33 18.23
CA SER A 201 -5.61 14.64 18.10
C SER A 201 -4.86 15.55 17.13
N VAL A 202 -5.62 16.21 16.26
CA VAL A 202 -5.20 17.20 15.26
C VAL A 202 -4.23 18.27 15.81
N SER A 203 -4.16 18.46 17.13
CA SER A 203 -3.24 19.39 17.79
C SER A 203 -1.75 19.00 17.71
N TYR A 204 -1.41 17.71 17.64
CA TYR A 204 0.00 17.27 17.54
C TYR A 204 0.57 17.41 16.12
N ARG A 205 -0.27 17.25 15.08
CA ARG A 205 0.13 17.41 13.67
C ARG A 205 0.64 18.82 13.34
N ASN A 206 0.09 19.86 13.98
CA ASN A 206 0.46 21.24 13.68
C ASN A 206 1.78 21.71 14.31
N LYS A 207 2.31 21.02 15.32
CA LYS A 207 3.57 21.43 15.98
C LYS A 207 4.82 20.87 15.30
N LEU A 208 4.73 19.68 14.70
CA LEU A 208 5.82 19.02 13.95
C LEU A 208 6.01 19.60 12.53
N TYR A 209 4.94 20.12 11.91
CA TYR A 209 4.99 20.68 10.55
C TYR A 209 5.94 21.87 10.38
N ILE A 210 6.24 22.61 11.46
CA ILE A 210 7.10 23.81 11.42
C ILE A 210 8.59 23.44 11.55
N ILE A 211 8.93 22.32 12.19
CA ILE A 211 10.34 21.95 12.42
C ILE A 211 10.97 21.28 11.18
N PHE A 212 10.21 20.45 10.45
CA PHE A 212 10.76 19.63 9.36
C PHE A 212 10.87 20.31 7.98
N GLN A 213 10.15 21.42 7.74
CA GLN A 213 10.32 22.21 6.50
C GLN A 213 11.74 22.82 6.39
N GLY A 214 12.45 23.00 7.50
CA GLY A 214 13.81 23.55 7.52
C GLY A 214 14.89 22.61 6.97
N TYR A 215 14.76 21.29 7.19
CA TYR A 215 15.79 20.32 6.82
C TYR A 215 15.69 19.85 5.36
N PHE A 216 14.49 19.83 4.77
CA PHE A 216 14.27 19.39 3.39
C PHE A 216 14.34 20.51 2.34
N LEU A 217 14.43 21.79 2.74
CA LEU A 217 14.51 22.93 1.82
C LEU A 217 15.90 23.58 1.75
N ASP A 218 16.89 23.07 2.50
CA ASP A 218 18.25 23.62 2.54
C ASP A 218 19.23 22.90 1.58
N ASP A 219 18.75 22.36 0.47
CA ASP A 219 19.61 21.79 -0.58
C ASP A 219 19.96 22.82 -1.69
N SER A 220 19.64 24.10 -1.47
CA SER A 220 19.98 25.19 -2.41
C SER A 220 21.40 25.74 -2.24
N ARG A 221 22.24 25.15 -1.36
CA ARG A 221 23.58 25.69 -1.03
C ARG A 221 24.77 24.90 -1.60
N TYR A 222 24.56 23.89 -2.45
CA TYR A 222 25.67 23.14 -3.07
C TYR A 222 25.92 23.38 -4.57
N PHE A 223 25.20 24.32 -5.21
CA PHE A 223 25.48 24.74 -6.60
C PHE A 223 25.79 26.24 -6.71
N SER A 224 26.84 26.70 -6.04
CA SER A 224 27.48 27.96 -6.39
C SER A 224 28.90 27.97 -5.86
N ASN A 225 29.81 27.38 -6.65
CA ASN A 225 31.19 27.84 -6.88
C ASN A 225 31.81 27.00 -7.99
N ILE A 226 31.34 27.23 -9.21
CA ILE A 226 32.17 27.11 -10.42
C ILE A 226 32.34 28.54 -10.92
N ILE A 227 33.53 29.09 -10.71
CA ILE A 227 34.38 29.89 -11.62
C ILE A 227 35.72 30.06 -10.89
#